data_AF-A0A381V2H6-F1
#
_entry.id   AF-A0A381V2H6-F1
#
_cell.length_a   1.000
_cell.length_b   1.000
_cell.length_c   1.000
_cell.angle_alpha   90.00
_cell.angle_beta   90.00
_cell.angle_gamma   90.00
#
_symmetry.space_group_name_H-M   'P 1'
#
loop_
_entity.id
_entity.type
_entity.pdbx_description
1 polymer ?
#
loop_
_entity_poly.entity_id
_entity_poly.type
_entity_poly.pdbx_seq_one_letter_code
_entity_poly.pdbx_strand_id
1 'polypeptide(L)'
;VLAFFPETGKLTVEKLNMLKRHMKGDGKSRQAGIVEKEGSIHVSNVLIVCDKCGKGVRVKRKKLEDGKRVRVCIKCGEVLDRV
;
A
#
# COMPACT_ATOMS: atom_id res chain seq x y z
N VAL A 1 4.85 0.16 -0.64
CA VAL A 1 3.86 -0.92 -0.42
C VAL A 1 4.58 -2.22 -0.63
N LEU A 2 4.51 -3.18 0.30
CA LEU A 2 5.28 -4.43 0.23
C LEU A 2 4.53 -5.51 -0.56
N ALA A 3 3.23 -5.66 -0.30
CA ALA A 3 2.40 -6.65 -0.98
C ALA A 3 0.96 -6.12 -1.14
N PHE A 4 0.30 -6.53 -2.21
CA PHE A 4 -1.11 -6.23 -2.49
C PHE A 4 -1.86 -7.55 -2.71
N PHE A 5 -3.02 -7.68 -2.07
CA PHE A 5 -3.89 -8.87 -2.12
C PHE A 5 -5.22 -8.46 -2.76
N PRO A 6 -5.36 -8.56 -4.11
CA PRO A 6 -6.55 -8.09 -4.83
C PRO A 6 -7.84 -8.76 -4.37
N GLU A 7 -7.79 -10.08 -4.14
CA GLU A 7 -8.96 -10.90 -3.80
C GLU A 7 -9.63 -10.48 -2.50
N THR A 8 -8.83 -10.05 -1.52
CA THR A 8 -9.33 -9.63 -0.20
C THR A 8 -9.38 -8.12 -0.04
N GLY A 9 -8.96 -7.35 -1.05
CA GLY A 9 -8.90 -5.88 -0.98
C GLY A 9 -7.96 -5.37 0.11
N LYS A 10 -6.85 -6.07 0.37
CA LYS A 10 -5.90 -5.73 1.43
C LYS A 10 -4.50 -5.50 0.89
N LEU A 11 -3.69 -4.77 1.65
CA LEU A 11 -2.29 -4.50 1.33
C LEU A 11 -1.44 -4.50 2.60
N THR A 12 -0.16 -4.79 2.45
CA THR A 12 0.82 -4.69 3.54
C THR A 12 1.73 -3.49 3.27
N VAL A 13 1.85 -2.62 4.26
CA VAL A 13 2.76 -1.46 4.21
C VAL A 13 3.92 -1.69 5.18
N GLU A 14 5.11 -1.31 4.75
CA GLU A 14 6.32 -1.40 5.58
C GLU A 14 6.12 -0.66 6.91
N LYS A 15 6.52 -1.29 8.02
CA LYS A 15 6.51 -0.72 9.38
C LYS A 15 5.15 -0.22 9.87
N LEU A 16 4.05 -0.65 9.25
CA LEU A 16 2.70 -0.32 9.66
C LEU A 16 1.91 -1.57 10.05
N ASN A 17 0.99 -1.39 11.00
CA ASN A 17 0.16 -2.47 11.56
C ASN A 17 0.99 -3.66 12.07
N MET A 18 2.03 -3.41 12.86
CA MET A 18 2.92 -4.46 13.37
C MET A 18 2.17 -5.39 14.32
N LEU A 19 2.17 -6.68 14.00
CA LEU A 19 1.56 -7.75 14.79
C LEU A 19 2.64 -8.56 15.50
N LYS A 20 2.45 -8.79 16.80
CA LYS A 20 3.26 -9.72 17.58
C LYS A 20 2.66 -11.11 17.49
N ARG A 21 3.31 -12.01 16.75
CA ARG A 21 2.86 -13.39 16.58
C ARG A 21 3.76 -14.33 17.38
N HIS A 22 3.14 -15.09 18.27
CA HIS A 22 3.80 -16.21 18.94
C HIS A 22 3.99 -17.33 17.92
N MET A 23 5.24 -17.69 17.65
CA MET A 23 5.58 -18.78 16.75
C MET A 23 6.21 -19.92 17.55
N LYS A 24 5.66 -21.12 17.38
CA LYS A 24 6.32 -22.34 17.84
C LYS A 24 7.58 -22.55 17.01
N GLY A 25 8.67 -22.94 17.66
CA GLY A 25 9.92 -23.26 16.96
C GLY A 25 9.78 -24.56 16.18
N ASP A 26 10.23 -24.59 14.93
CA ASP A 26 10.12 -25.75 14.03
C ASP A 26 11.30 -26.74 14.16
N GLY A 27 12.07 -26.68 15.24
CA GLY A 27 13.16 -27.60 15.58
C GLY A 27 14.42 -27.55 14.68
N LYS A 28 14.30 -27.08 13.42
CA LYS A 28 15.40 -27.08 12.44
C LYS A 28 16.08 -25.73 12.23
N SER A 29 15.38 -24.61 12.38
CA SER A 29 15.90 -23.29 11.98
C SER A 29 15.30 -22.10 12.72
N ARG A 30 14.11 -22.23 13.30
CA ARG A 30 13.42 -21.13 13.99
C ARG A 30 13.33 -21.40 15.48
N GLN A 31 13.93 -20.53 16.27
CA GLN A 31 13.76 -20.51 17.73
C GLN A 31 12.32 -20.13 18.06
N ALA A 32 11.75 -20.77 19.10
CA ALA A 32 10.42 -20.39 19.60
C ALA A 32 10.47 -18.97 20.15
N GLY A 33 9.51 -18.14 19.79
CA GLY A 33 9.54 -16.74 20.19
C GLY A 33 8.41 -15.90 19.62
N ILE A 34 8.46 -14.62 19.97
CA ILE A 34 7.55 -13.61 19.45
C ILE A 34 8.21 -12.99 18.23
N VAL A 35 7.57 -13.16 17.07
CA VAL A 35 8.01 -12.55 15.81
C VAL A 35 7.12 -11.36 15.52
N GLU A 36 7.74 -10.24 15.17
CA GLU A 36 7.03 -9.07 14.68
C GLU A 36 6.85 -9.19 13.16
N LYS A 37 5.63 -8.99 12.68
CA LYS A 37 5.31 -9.02 11.25
C LYS A 37 4.33 -7.90 10.91
N GLU A 38 4.49 -7.30 9.74
CA GLU A 38 3.54 -6.32 9.21
C GLU A 38 2.18 -6.98 8.94
N GLY A 39 1.14 -6.41 9.54
CA GLY A 39 -0.24 -6.79 9.32
C GLY A 39 -0.78 -6.21 8.01
N SER A 40 -1.81 -6.86 7.48
CA SER A 40 -2.53 -6.35 6.32
C SER A 40 -3.52 -5.23 6.72
N ILE A 41 -3.71 -4.26 5.84
CA ILE A 41 -4.61 -3.11 5.99
C ILE A 41 -5.57 -3.12 4.80
N HIS A 42 -6.83 -2.77 5.02
CA HIS A 42 -7.82 -2.66 3.94
C HIS A 42 -7.54 -1.46 3.04
N VAL A 43 -7.72 -1.61 1.73
CA VAL A 43 -7.41 -0.59 0.72
C VAL A 43 -8.17 0.71 0.93
N SER A 44 -9.37 0.67 1.51
CA SER A 44 -10.15 1.88 1.81
C SER A 44 -9.48 2.84 2.79
N ASN A 45 -8.57 2.33 3.62
CA ASN A 45 -7.94 3.10 4.70
C ASN A 45 -6.63 3.77 4.25
N VAL A 46 -6.25 3.63 2.98
CA VAL A 46 -5.03 4.25 2.44
C VAL A 46 -5.37 5.24 1.33
N LEU A 47 -4.55 6.27 1.20
CA LEU A 47 -4.61 7.25 0.13
C LEU A 47 -3.30 7.26 -0.65
N ILE A 48 -3.38 7.61 -1.92
CA ILE A 48 -2.19 7.83 -2.75
C ILE A 48 -1.58 9.16 -2.32
N VAL A 49 -0.28 9.14 -2.04
CA VAL A 49 0.48 10.36 -1.74
C VAL A 49 0.81 11.06 -3.07
N CYS A 50 0.54 12.35 -3.13
CA CYS A 50 0.95 13.18 -4.26
C CYS A 50 2.22 13.94 -3.88
N ASP A 51 3.29 13.78 -4.66
CA ASP A 51 4.60 14.40 -4.41
C ASP A 51 4.51 15.94 -4.36
N LYS A 52 3.67 16.55 -5.21
CA LYS A 52 3.47 18.01 -5.20
C LYS A 52 2.70 18.51 -3.99
N CYS A 53 1.70 17.75 -3.52
CA CYS A 53 0.87 18.19 -2.39
C CYS A 53 1.44 17.77 -1.03
N GLY A 54 2.36 16.79 -1.01
CA GLY A 54 2.89 16.17 0.22
C GLY A 54 1.82 15.50 1.10
N LYS A 55 0.62 15.27 0.58
CA LYS A 55 -0.55 14.77 1.33
C LYS A 55 -1.21 13.63 0.58
N GLY A 56 -1.91 12.77 1.32
CA GLY A 56 -2.83 11.79 0.76
C GLY A 56 -3.97 12.48 0.00
N VAL A 57 -4.19 12.07 -1.25
CA VAL A 57 -5.18 12.68 -2.15
C VAL A 57 -6.07 11.64 -2.81
N ARG A 58 -7.27 12.08 -3.16
CA ARG A 58 -8.17 11.32 -4.05
C ARG A 58 -7.74 11.50 -5.51
N VAL A 59 -8.03 10.49 -6.32
CA VAL A 59 -7.63 10.42 -7.73
C VAL A 59 -8.82 10.55 -8.67
N LYS A 60 -8.63 11.25 -9.78
CA LYS A 60 -9.52 11.30 -10.94
C LYS A 60 -8.85 10.58 -12.11
N ARG A 61 -9.61 9.99 -13.02
CA ARG A 61 -9.08 9.46 -14.28
C ARG A 61 -9.23 10.52 -15.38
N LYS A 62 -8.16 10.78 -16.13
CA LYS A 62 -8.17 11.65 -17.32
C LYS A 62 -7.68 10.83 -18.52
N LYS A 63 -8.31 11.03 -19.68
CA LYS A 63 -7.78 10.53 -20.96
C LYS A 63 -6.79 11.56 -21.49
N LEU A 64 -5.59 11.12 -21.86
CA LEU A 64 -4.64 11.91 -22.63
C LEU A 64 -5.02 11.89 -24.10
N GLU A 65 -4.40 12.78 -24.87
CA GLU A 65 -4.59 12.88 -26.33
C GLU A 65 -4.16 11.58 -27.02
N ASP A 66 -3.15 10.89 -26.48
CA ASP A 66 -2.69 9.57 -26.94
C ASP A 66 -3.65 8.41 -26.61
N GLY A 67 -4.85 8.68 -26.10
CA GLY A 67 -5.86 7.68 -25.71
C GLY A 67 -5.57 6.94 -24.40
N LYS A 68 -4.37 7.09 -23.81
CA LYS A 68 -4.01 6.50 -22.51
C LYS A 68 -4.81 7.13 -21.37
N ARG A 69 -5.28 6.30 -20.44
CA ARG A 69 -5.95 6.73 -19.21
C ARG A 69 -4.93 6.86 -18.09
N VAL A 70 -4.82 8.05 -17.52
CA VAL A 70 -3.92 8.33 -16.39
C VAL A 70 -4.70 8.76 -15.16
N ARG A 71 -4.13 8.47 -14.00
CA ARG A 71 -4.60 8.97 -12.69
C ARG A 71 -4.05 10.36 -12.46
N VAL A 72 -4.93 11.26 -12.03
CA VAL A 72 -4.65 12.67 -11.79
C VAL A 72 -5.06 13.03 -10.37
N CYS A 73 -4.23 13.79 -9.67
CA CYS A 73 -4.56 14.36 -8.37
C CYS A 73 -5.72 15.34 -8.50
N ILE A 74 -6.75 15.19 -7.67
CA ILE A 74 -7.89 16.14 -7.66
C ILE A 74 -7.49 17.53 -7.18
N LYS A 75 -6.50 17.65 -6.29
CA LYS A 75 -6.12 18.94 -5.69
C LYS A 75 -5.24 19.80 -6.59
N CYS A 76 -4.20 19.22 -7.19
CA CYS A 76 -3.22 19.97 -7.97
C CYS A 76 -3.26 19.67 -9.47
N GLY A 77 -4.05 18.70 -9.93
CA GLY A 77 -4.12 18.34 -11.34
C GLY A 77 -2.90 17.57 -11.87
N GLU A 78 -1.96 17.21 -11.00
CA GLU A 78 -0.75 16.47 -11.37
C GLU A 78 -1.06 15.02 -11.74
N VAL A 79 -0.37 14.49 -12.76
CA VAL A 79 -0.41 13.06 -13.11
C VAL A 79 0.36 12.26 -12.05
N LEU A 80 -0.30 11.25 -11.49
CA LEU A 80 0.22 10.39 -10.43
C LEU A 80 0.86 9.10 -10.95
N ASP A 81 0.60 8.75 -12.22
CA ASP A 81 1.21 7.59 -12.86
C ASP A 81 2.61 7.93 -13.36
N ARG A 82 3.57 7.91 -12.44
CA ARG A 82 5.00 7.88 -12.77
C ARG A 82 5.47 6.45 -12.53
N VAL A 83 5.81 5.76 -13.61
CA VAL A 83 6.45 4.43 -13.55
C VAL A 83 7.94 4.63 -13.37
#